data_AF-A0A6C0DS90-F1
#
_entry.id   AF-A0A6C0DS90-F1
#
_cell.length_a   1.000
_cell.length_b   1.000
_cell.length_c   1.000
_cell.angle_alpha   90.00
_cell.angle_beta   90.00
_cell.angle_gamma   90.00
#
_symmetry.space_group_name_H-M   'P 1'
#
loop_
_entity.id
_entity.type
_entity.pdbx_description
1 polymer ?
#
loop_
_entity_poly.entity_id
_entity_poly.type
_entity_poly.pdbx_seq_one_letter_code
_entity_poly.pdbx_strand_id
1 'polypeptide(L)'
;MRRHNRKSRVKDIDSFIEQQLKQQDNEIKEYEENQILDNPNEDVNEEIEEHTIKENKIIILFYCYSKKVFGVIFKIGEWVIKISGIYLVWIALHFFASQFYIELCVPKTIYGFIVSPFLMATPHCQALRWIVYNGANAINNMWIIMGTWLCSQIMFYTNTNHSITPTT
;
A
#
# COMPACT_ATOMS: atom_id res chain seq x y z
N MET A 1 -25.91 9.56 -27.89
CA MET A 1 -25.81 8.99 -29.26
C MET A 1 -24.35 8.76 -29.75
N ARG A 2 -23.40 8.32 -28.90
CA ARG A 2 -21.96 8.12 -29.28
C ARG A 2 -21.38 6.74 -28.90
N ARG A 3 -22.20 5.69 -28.79
CA ARG A 3 -21.73 4.33 -28.44
C ARG A 3 -21.59 3.38 -29.64
N HIS A 4 -22.28 3.63 -30.76
CA HIS A 4 -22.29 2.71 -31.90
C HIS A 4 -20.99 2.74 -32.74
N ASN A 5 -20.27 3.87 -32.76
CA ASN A 5 -19.08 4.06 -33.62
C ASN A 5 -17.77 3.48 -33.05
N ARG A 6 -17.80 2.96 -31.81
CA ARG A 6 -16.62 2.36 -31.15
C ARG A 6 -16.52 0.85 -31.43
N LYS A 7 -17.65 0.18 -31.69
CA LYS A 7 -17.71 -1.28 -31.91
C LYS A 7 -17.28 -1.69 -33.32
N SER A 8 -17.42 -0.79 -34.31
CA SER A 8 -16.98 -1.03 -35.69
C SER A 8 -15.45 -1.02 -35.82
N ARG A 9 -14.78 -0.02 -35.22
CA ARG A 9 -13.31 0.08 -35.26
C ARG A 9 -12.58 -1.05 -34.54
N VAL A 10 -13.18 -1.64 -33.51
CA VAL A 10 -12.57 -2.77 -32.78
C VAL A 10 -12.52 -4.01 -33.68
N LYS A 11 -13.56 -4.28 -34.47
CA LYS A 11 -13.58 -5.44 -35.39
C LYS A 11 -12.52 -5.34 -36.48
N ASP A 12 -12.26 -4.14 -36.99
CA ASP A 12 -11.21 -3.93 -38.00
C ASP A 12 -9.81 -4.18 -37.40
N ILE A 13 -9.58 -3.73 -36.16
CA ILE A 13 -8.32 -3.95 -35.45
C ILE A 13 -8.09 -5.45 -35.17
N ASP A 14 -9.13 -6.17 -34.75
CA ASP A 14 -9.04 -7.61 -34.47
C ASP A 14 -8.66 -8.41 -35.73
N SER A 15 -9.24 -8.04 -36.89
CA SER A 15 -8.93 -8.68 -38.17
C SER A 15 -7.49 -8.42 -38.63
N PHE A 16 -6.96 -7.23 -38.33
CA PHE A 16 -5.58 -6.87 -38.66
C PHE A 16 -4.58 -7.61 -37.76
N ILE A 17 -4.89 -7.75 -36.47
CA ILE A 17 -4.08 -8.53 -35.52
C ILE A 17 -4.03 -10.01 -35.93
N GLU A 18 -5.16 -10.60 -36.34
CA GLU A 18 -5.16 -12.00 -36.82
C GLU A 18 -4.29 -12.22 -38.06
N GLN A 19 -4.25 -11.26 -38.99
CA GLN A 19 -3.40 -11.36 -40.17
C GLN A 19 -1.91 -11.29 -39.80
N GLN A 20 -1.53 -10.43 -38.87
CA GLN A 20 -0.15 -10.31 -38.40
C GLN A 20 0.31 -11.58 -37.67
N LEU A 21 -0.56 -12.18 -36.85
CA LEU A 21 -0.26 -13.44 -36.16
C LEU A 21 -0.03 -14.60 -37.14
N LYS A 22 -0.86 -14.72 -38.18
CA LYS A 22 -0.69 -15.76 -39.20
C LYS A 22 0.58 -15.60 -40.02
N GLN A 23 1.00 -14.36 -40.28
CA GLN A 23 2.23 -14.11 -41.02
C GLN A 23 3.46 -14.46 -40.17
N GLN A 24 3.43 -14.12 -38.89
CA GLN A 24 4.49 -14.45 -37.95
C GLN A 24 4.61 -15.97 -37.72
N ASP A 25 3.48 -16.69 -37.65
CA ASP A 25 3.48 -18.16 -37.52
C ASP A 25 4.11 -18.88 -38.72
N ASN A 26 3.98 -18.33 -39.93
CA ASN A 26 4.58 -18.93 -41.13
C ASN A 26 6.09 -18.72 -41.18
N GLU A 27 6.58 -17.55 -40.75
CA GLU A 27 8.01 -17.26 -40.68
C GLU A 27 8.72 -18.11 -39.61
N ILE A 28 8.05 -18.41 -38.49
CA ILE A 28 8.58 -19.29 -37.43
C ILE A 28 8.72 -20.74 -37.93
N LYS A 29 7.72 -21.24 -38.68
CA LYS A 29 7.77 -22.61 -39.24
C LYS A 29 8.87 -22.78 -40.28
N GLU A 30 9.09 -21.76 -41.11
CA GLU A 30 10.18 -21.77 -42.09
C GLU A 30 11.56 -21.70 -41.40
N TYR A 31 11.66 -21.08 -40.23
CA TYR A 31 12.89 -21.08 -39.43
C TYR A 31 13.14 -22.43 -38.74
N GLU A 32 12.11 -23.06 -38.15
CA GLU A 32 12.20 -24.39 -37.52
C GLU A 32 12.60 -25.47 -38.55
N GLU A 33 12.03 -25.45 -39.76
CA GLU A 33 12.36 -26.45 -40.79
C GLU A 33 13.82 -26.34 -41.28
N ASN A 34 14.40 -25.14 -41.22
CA ASN A 34 15.81 -24.89 -41.60
C ASN A 34 16.82 -25.17 -40.49
N GLN A 35 16.39 -25.34 -39.22
CA GLN A 35 17.28 -25.63 -38.09
C GLN A 35 17.53 -27.14 -37.85
N ILE A 36 16.78 -28.03 -38.52
CA ILE A 36 16.82 -29.49 -38.29
C ILE A 36 17.96 -30.21 -39.07
N LEU A 37 18.70 -29.51 -39.93
CA LEU A 37 19.91 -30.05 -40.57
C LEU A 37 21.17 -29.40 -39.95
N ASP A 38 21.83 -30.19 -39.10
CA ASP A 38 23.17 -30.01 -38.52
C ASP A 38 23.28 -29.41 -37.09
N ASN A 39 22.80 -30.10 -36.04
CA ASN A 39 23.42 -29.93 -34.71
C ASN A 39 23.27 -31.14 -33.75
N PRO A 40 24.34 -31.91 -33.46
CA PRO A 40 24.31 -33.02 -32.50
C PRO A 40 24.25 -32.60 -31.02
N ASN A 41 23.93 -31.33 -30.71
CA ASN A 41 23.80 -30.78 -29.35
C ASN A 41 22.33 -30.45 -28.98
N GLU A 42 21.35 -30.91 -29.75
CA GLU A 42 19.93 -30.54 -29.62
C GLU A 42 19.32 -30.94 -28.27
N ASP A 43 19.59 -32.16 -27.79
CA ASP A 43 19.04 -32.71 -26.53
C ASP A 43 19.50 -31.91 -25.29
N VAL A 44 20.74 -31.41 -25.28
CA VAL A 44 21.27 -30.61 -24.16
C VAL A 44 20.76 -29.17 -24.20
N ASN A 45 20.51 -28.61 -25.39
CA ASN A 45 20.05 -27.23 -25.52
C ASN A 45 18.55 -27.11 -25.24
N GLU A 46 17.74 -28.11 -25.57
CA GLU A 46 16.29 -28.13 -25.34
C GLU A 46 15.95 -28.10 -23.83
N GLU A 47 16.69 -28.86 -23.01
CA GLU A 47 16.51 -28.89 -21.54
C GLU A 47 16.94 -27.57 -20.87
N ILE A 48 17.99 -26.91 -21.39
CA ILE A 48 18.48 -25.60 -20.92
C ILE A 48 17.49 -24.49 -21.30
N GLU A 49 16.87 -24.58 -22.48
CA GLU A 49 15.90 -23.61 -22.97
C GLU A 49 14.57 -23.69 -22.20
N GLU A 50 14.10 -24.89 -21.85
CA GLU A 50 12.89 -25.05 -21.02
C GLU A 50 13.07 -24.48 -19.61
N HIS A 51 14.25 -24.69 -18.99
CA HIS A 51 14.53 -24.17 -17.64
C HIS A 51 14.61 -22.63 -17.62
N THR A 52 15.25 -22.02 -18.62
CA THR A 52 15.36 -20.56 -18.73
C THR A 52 14.02 -19.88 -19.04
N ILE A 53 13.15 -20.50 -19.82
CA ILE A 53 11.78 -20.02 -20.06
C ILE A 53 10.94 -20.04 -18.78
N LYS A 54 11.11 -21.05 -17.93
CA LYS A 54 10.36 -21.21 -16.68
C LYS A 54 10.75 -20.15 -15.63
N GLU A 55 12.03 -19.86 -15.50
CA GLU A 55 12.54 -18.80 -14.61
C GLU A 55 12.09 -17.40 -15.06
N ASN A 56 12.12 -17.12 -16.37
CA ASN A 56 11.64 -15.86 -16.93
C ASN A 56 10.13 -15.66 -16.73
N LYS A 57 9.32 -16.71 -16.85
CA LYS A 57 7.87 -16.64 -16.57
C LYS A 57 7.58 -16.26 -15.11
N ILE A 58 8.33 -16.79 -14.14
CA ILE A 58 8.17 -16.47 -12.72
C ILE A 58 8.48 -14.98 -12.46
N ILE A 59 9.56 -14.47 -13.05
CA ILE A 59 9.95 -13.06 -12.91
C ILE A 59 8.88 -12.12 -13.49
N ILE A 60 8.33 -12.45 -14.67
CA ILE A 60 7.27 -11.67 -15.32
C ILE A 60 5.98 -11.67 -14.49
N LEU A 61 5.58 -12.84 -13.96
CA LEU A 61 4.42 -12.96 -13.08
C LEU A 61 4.61 -12.14 -11.79
N PHE A 62 5.79 -12.20 -11.19
CA PHE A 62 6.10 -11.42 -9.99
C PHE A 62 6.07 -9.91 -10.28
N TYR A 63 6.62 -9.46 -11.41
CA TYR A 63 6.58 -8.05 -11.84
C TYR A 63 5.15 -7.57 -12.13
N CYS A 64 4.32 -8.40 -12.78
CA CYS A 64 2.93 -8.09 -13.07
C CYS A 64 2.08 -8.02 -11.79
N TYR A 65 2.30 -8.97 -10.88
CA TYR A 65 1.65 -9.00 -9.56
C TYR A 65 2.04 -7.78 -8.72
N SER A 66 3.34 -7.49 -8.63
CA SER A 66 3.84 -6.34 -7.87
C SER A 66 3.39 -5.01 -8.46
N LYS A 67 3.30 -4.82 -9.79
CA LYS A 67 2.69 -3.61 -10.38
C LYS A 67 1.23 -3.44 -10.00
N LYS A 68 0.46 -4.53 -9.98
CA LYS A 68 -0.97 -4.50 -9.64
C LYS A 68 -1.18 -4.14 -8.17
N VAL A 69 -0.39 -4.75 -7.29
CA VAL A 69 -0.35 -4.46 -5.85
C VAL A 69 0.11 -3.02 -5.60
N PHE A 70 1.18 -2.58 -6.26
CA PHE A 70 1.71 -1.23 -6.14
C PHE A 70 0.69 -0.16 -6.56
N GLY A 71 -0.04 -0.38 -7.65
CA GLY A 71 -1.09 0.55 -8.09
C GLY A 71 -2.26 0.67 -7.10
N VAL A 72 -2.59 -0.40 -6.39
CA VAL A 72 -3.62 -0.38 -5.32
C VAL A 72 -3.09 0.34 -4.07
N ILE A 73 -1.86 0.03 -3.66
CA ILE A 73 -1.21 0.68 -2.50
C ILE A 73 -1.05 2.18 -2.71
N PHE A 74 -0.58 2.61 -3.89
CA PHE A 74 -0.37 4.02 -4.19
C PHE A 74 -1.68 4.82 -4.14
N LYS A 75 -2.78 4.24 -4.63
CA LYS A 75 -4.11 4.83 -4.51
C LYS A 75 -4.57 4.96 -3.07
N ILE A 76 -4.39 3.92 -2.26
CA ILE A 76 -4.78 3.94 -0.84
C ILE A 76 -3.91 4.93 -0.05
N GLY A 77 -2.62 5.02 -0.36
CA GLY A 77 -1.66 5.90 0.30
C GLY A 77 -2.06 7.37 0.22
N GLU A 78 -2.56 7.85 -0.92
CA GLU A 78 -2.98 9.26 -1.06
C GLU A 78 -4.15 9.61 -0.13
N TRP A 79 -5.11 8.70 0.05
CA TRP A 79 -6.23 8.88 0.97
C TRP A 79 -5.78 8.85 2.42
N VAL A 80 -4.90 7.91 2.76
CA VAL A 80 -4.34 7.78 4.10
C VAL A 80 -3.52 9.01 4.47
N ILE A 81 -2.73 9.57 3.54
CA ILE A 81 -1.93 10.79 3.79
C ILE A 81 -2.81 12.02 4.07
N LYS A 82 -3.92 12.17 3.33
CA LYS A 82 -4.87 13.27 3.58
C LYS A 82 -5.50 13.20 4.97
N ILE A 83 -5.80 11.98 5.44
CA ILE A 83 -6.40 11.76 6.77
C ILE A 83 -5.33 11.74 7.87
N SER A 84 -4.12 11.26 7.61
CA SER A 84 -3.04 11.18 8.59
C SER A 84 -2.41 12.54 8.88
N GLY A 85 -2.50 13.50 7.94
CA GLY A 85 -1.96 14.85 8.10
C GLY A 85 -2.46 15.56 9.36
N ILE A 86 -3.76 15.45 9.67
CA ILE A 86 -4.30 16.08 10.90
C ILE A 86 -3.74 15.43 12.17
N TYR A 87 -3.49 14.11 12.17
CA TYR A 87 -2.89 13.42 13.31
C TYR A 87 -1.42 13.80 13.50
N LEU A 88 -0.66 13.96 12.40
CA LEU A 88 0.72 14.45 12.49
C LEU A 88 0.79 15.86 13.07
N VAL A 89 -0.16 16.74 12.72
CA VAL A 89 -0.28 18.07 13.34
C VAL A 89 -0.55 17.94 14.83
N TRP A 90 -1.48 17.10 15.27
CA TRP A 90 -1.77 16.89 16.69
C TRP A 90 -0.58 16.32 17.48
N ILE A 91 0.18 15.40 16.89
CA ILE A 91 1.40 14.84 17.49
C ILE A 91 2.45 15.93 17.67
N ALA A 92 2.71 16.74 16.64
CA ALA A 92 3.65 17.85 16.72
C ALA A 92 3.19 18.89 17.77
N LEU A 93 1.92 19.27 17.73
CA LEU A 93 1.31 20.23 18.65
C LEU A 93 1.39 19.74 20.11
N HIS A 94 1.12 18.46 20.36
CA HIS A 94 1.25 17.85 21.68
C HIS A 94 2.71 17.83 22.18
N PHE A 95 3.66 17.51 21.29
CA PHE A 95 5.09 17.52 21.61
C PHE A 95 5.56 18.93 22.00
N PHE A 96 5.32 19.92 21.15
CA PHE A 96 5.74 21.30 21.42
C PHE A 96 5.03 21.86 22.66
N ALA A 97 3.73 21.68 22.79
CA ALA A 97 2.98 22.23 23.93
C ALA A 97 3.46 21.63 25.26
N SER A 98 3.83 20.35 25.30
CA SER A 98 4.37 19.72 26.51
C SER A 98 5.72 20.31 26.92
N GLN A 99 6.61 20.59 25.96
CA GLN A 99 7.91 21.22 26.23
C GLN A 99 7.73 22.67 26.70
N PHE A 100 6.93 23.47 25.98
CA PHE A 100 6.65 24.85 26.35
C PHE A 100 5.93 24.98 27.70
N TYR A 101 5.07 24.01 28.04
CA TYR A 101 4.39 23.99 29.33
C TYR A 101 5.38 23.85 30.49
N ILE A 102 6.37 22.96 30.36
CA ILE A 102 7.39 22.76 31.41
C ILE A 102 8.27 23.99 31.54
N GLU A 103 8.68 24.62 30.44
CA GLU A 103 9.59 25.76 30.48
C GLU A 103 8.91 27.06 30.97
N LEU A 104 7.67 27.32 30.57
CA LEU A 104 6.97 28.59 30.87
C LEU A 104 6.08 28.51 32.12
N CYS A 105 5.36 27.40 32.30
CA CYS A 105 4.30 27.30 33.31
C CYS A 105 4.76 26.62 34.59
N VAL A 106 5.83 25.81 34.54
CA VAL A 106 6.34 25.05 35.68
C VAL A 106 7.86 25.28 35.87
N PRO A 107 8.26 26.49 36.29
CA PRO A 107 9.66 26.78 36.60
C PRO A 107 10.21 25.81 37.65
N LYS A 108 11.40 25.27 37.39
CA LYS A 108 12.03 24.18 38.20
C LYS A 108 12.52 24.60 39.60
N THR A 109 12.25 25.82 40.05
CA THR A 109 12.73 26.37 41.33
C THR A 109 11.65 26.29 42.42
N ILE A 110 12.05 26.29 43.69
CA ILE A 110 11.11 26.26 44.85
C ILE A 110 10.21 27.51 44.85
N TYR A 111 10.76 28.68 44.50
CA TYR A 111 9.96 29.88 44.30
C TYR A 111 8.94 29.70 43.17
N GLY A 112 9.37 29.07 42.08
CA GLY A 112 8.51 28.69 40.96
C GLY A 112 7.33 27.81 41.37
N PHE A 113 7.53 26.90 42.32
CA PHE A 113 6.44 26.07 42.86
C PHE A 113 5.37 26.90 43.58
N ILE A 114 5.76 27.88 44.39
CA ILE A 114 4.81 28.77 45.09
C ILE A 114 4.07 29.69 44.11
N VAL A 115 4.73 30.13 43.04
CA VAL A 115 4.14 31.01 42.02
C VAL A 115 3.34 30.23 40.96
N SER A 116 3.52 28.91 40.86
CA SER A 116 2.83 28.04 39.89
C SER A 116 1.30 28.19 39.84
N PRO A 117 0.52 28.28 40.94
CA PRO A 117 -0.93 28.48 40.86
C PRO A 117 -1.32 29.80 40.20
N PHE A 118 -0.51 30.85 40.35
CA PHE A 118 -0.75 32.14 39.70
C PHE A 118 -0.40 32.09 38.21
N LEU A 119 0.67 31.37 37.85
CA LEU A 119 1.04 31.12 36.45
C LEU A 119 0.00 30.27 35.73
N MET A 120 -0.63 29.30 36.40
CA MET A 120 -1.71 28.49 35.82
C MET A 120 -2.95 29.30 35.43
N ALA A 121 -3.17 30.47 36.04
CA ALA A 121 -4.27 31.36 35.69
C ALA A 121 -3.99 32.18 34.41
N THR A 122 -2.76 32.19 33.91
CA THR A 122 -2.40 32.94 32.71
C THR A 122 -2.95 32.28 31.43
N PRO A 123 -3.34 33.09 30.43
CA PRO A 123 -4.01 32.56 29.23
C PRO A 123 -3.12 31.62 28.40
N HIS A 124 -1.81 31.84 28.36
CA HIS A 124 -0.89 31.00 27.61
C HIS A 124 -0.77 29.60 28.23
N CYS A 125 -0.64 29.49 29.56
CA CYS A 125 -0.61 28.21 30.26
C CYS A 125 -1.93 27.45 30.16
N GLN A 126 -3.06 28.16 30.15
CA GLN A 126 -4.37 27.54 29.93
C GLN A 126 -4.50 26.95 28.53
N ALA A 127 -4.04 27.68 27.50
CA ALA A 127 -4.05 27.21 26.12
C ALA A 127 -3.14 25.98 25.95
N LEU A 128 -1.90 26.02 26.46
CA LEU A 128 -0.97 24.91 26.40
C LEU A 128 -1.53 23.66 27.10
N ARG A 129 -2.14 23.81 28.29
CA ARG A 129 -2.77 22.71 29.00
C ARG A 129 -3.94 22.11 28.21
N TRP A 130 -4.77 22.96 27.59
CA TRP A 130 -5.87 22.51 26.74
C TRP A 130 -5.34 21.72 25.53
N ILE A 131 -4.28 22.20 24.90
CA ILE A 131 -3.61 21.52 23.78
C ILE A 131 -3.09 20.15 24.22
N VAL A 132 -2.38 20.07 25.35
CA VAL A 132 -1.83 18.79 25.83
C VAL A 132 -2.94 17.78 26.10
N TYR A 133 -4.03 18.21 26.76
CA TYR A 133 -5.17 17.36 27.08
C TYR A 133 -5.91 16.86 25.83
N ASN A 134 -6.27 17.77 24.92
CA ASN A 134 -7.01 17.42 23.71
C ASN A 134 -6.13 16.68 22.69
N GLY A 135 -4.85 17.05 22.60
CA GLY A 135 -3.88 16.37 21.75
C GLY A 135 -3.66 14.92 22.17
N ALA A 136 -3.53 14.65 23.47
CA ALA A 136 -3.46 13.28 23.98
C ALA A 136 -4.74 12.49 23.65
N ASN A 137 -5.91 13.10 23.80
CA ASN A 137 -7.18 12.46 23.45
C ASN A 137 -7.28 12.15 21.94
N ALA A 138 -6.87 13.08 21.08
CA ALA A 138 -6.85 12.89 19.63
C ALA A 138 -5.91 11.74 19.21
N ILE A 139 -4.73 11.65 19.83
CA ILE A 139 -3.78 10.56 19.60
C ILE A 139 -4.36 9.23 20.09
N ASN A 140 -4.96 9.19 21.28
CA ASN A 140 -5.60 7.98 21.81
C ASN A 140 -6.72 7.47 20.90
N ASN A 141 -7.57 8.37 20.40
CA ASN A 141 -8.64 8.00 19.47
C ASN A 141 -8.09 7.38 18.17
N MET A 142 -6.94 7.85 17.68
CA MET A 142 -6.25 7.24 16.54
C MET A 142 -5.88 5.78 16.83
N TRP A 143 -5.26 5.53 17.98
CA TRP A 143 -4.86 4.20 18.40
C TRP A 143 -6.05 3.27 18.64
N ILE A 144 -7.15 3.78 19.18
CA ILE A 144 -8.40 3.00 19.38
C ILE A 144 -8.99 2.57 18.04
N ILE A 145 -9.03 3.44 17.04
CA ILE A 145 -9.54 3.11 15.70
C ILE A 145 -8.66 2.02 15.06
N MET A 146 -7.33 2.16 15.14
CA MET A 146 -6.41 1.13 14.63
C MET A 146 -6.56 -0.19 15.38
N GLY A 147 -6.67 -0.15 16.71
CA GLY A 147 -6.88 -1.33 17.54
C GLY A 147 -8.20 -2.03 17.21
N THR A 148 -9.28 -1.27 17.03
CA THR A 148 -10.60 -1.80 16.66
C THR A 148 -10.57 -2.47 15.29
N TRP A 149 -9.91 -1.86 14.30
CA TRP A 149 -9.71 -2.46 12.98
C TRP A 149 -8.93 -3.77 13.09
N LEU A 150 -7.84 -3.80 13.86
CA LEU A 150 -7.03 -4.99 14.07
C LEU A 150 -7.84 -6.12 14.75
N CYS A 151 -8.57 -5.80 15.81
CA CYS A 151 -9.46 -6.76 16.48
C CYS A 151 -10.52 -7.33 15.53
N SER A 152 -11.08 -6.51 14.63
CA SER A 152 -12.04 -6.97 13.62
C SER A 152 -11.44 -8.01 12.68
N GLN A 153 -10.18 -7.83 12.26
CA GLN A 153 -9.50 -8.79 11.38
C GLN A 153 -9.22 -10.12 12.09
N ILE A 154 -8.75 -10.06 13.33
CA ILE A 154 -8.46 -11.25 14.14
C ILE A 154 -9.74 -12.10 14.34
N MET A 155 -10.86 -11.43 14.64
CA MET A 155 -12.15 -12.09 14.83
C MET A 155 -12.68 -12.72 13.55
N PHE A 156 -12.57 -12.02 12.41
CA PHE A 156 -12.96 -12.57 11.11
C PHE A 156 -12.17 -13.84 10.77
N TYR A 157 -10.84 -13.80 10.95
CA TYR A 157 -9.99 -14.96 10.70
C TYR A 157 -10.30 -16.14 11.63
N THR A 158 -10.59 -15.86 12.90
CA THR A 158 -10.98 -16.90 13.87
C THR A 158 -12.30 -17.56 13.48
N ASN A 159 -13.30 -16.77 13.06
CA ASN A 159 -14.61 -17.29 12.67
C ASN A 159 -14.54 -18.20 11.44
N THR A 160 -13.74 -17.83 10.43
CA THR A 160 -13.56 -18.66 9.22
C THR A 160 -12.90 -20.01 9.50
N ASN A 161 -12.00 -20.08 10.48
CA ASN A 161 -11.33 -21.34 10.85
C ASN A 161 -12.26 -22.29 11.62
N HIS A 162 -13.19 -21.76 12.41
CA HIS A 162 -14.15 -22.58 13.16
C HIS A 162 -15.21 -23.24 12.25
N SER A 163 -15.53 -22.66 11.09
CA SER A 163 -16.44 -23.27 10.11
C SER A 163 -15.85 -24.46 9.34
N ILE A 164 -14.56 -24.77 9.50
CA ILE A 164 -13.85 -25.84 8.76
C ILE A 164 -13.68 -27.11 9.61
N THR A 165 -13.85 -27.03 10.93
CA THR A 165 -13.88 -28.22 11.80
C THR A 165 -15.32 -28.72 11.96
N PRO A 166 -15.74 -29.79 11.25
CA PRO A 166 -17.02 -30.42 11.53
C PRO A 166 -16.98 -30.97 12.95
N THR A 167 -17.95 -30.57 13.76
CA THR A 167 -18.23 -31.18 15.06
C THR A 167 -18.58 -32.66 14.84
N THR A 168 -17.66 -33.54 15.23
CA THR A 168 -17.90 -35.00 15.37
C THR A 168 -18.70 -35.31 16.61
#